data_AF-A0A1F5WFI5-F1
#
_entry.id   AF-A0A1F5WFI5-F1
#
_cell.length_a   1.000
_cell.length_b   1.000
_cell.length_c   1.000
_cell.angle_alpha   90.00
_cell.angle_beta   90.00
_cell.angle_gamma   90.00
#
_symmetry.space_group_name_H-M   'P 1'
#
loop_
_entity.id
_entity.type
_entity.pdbx_description
1 polymer ?
#
loop_
_entity_poly.entity_id
_entity_poly.type
_entity_poly.pdbx_seq_one_letter_code
_entity_poly.pdbx_strand_id
1 'polypeptide(L)'
;METPQSSAPHDNKLMGILAYLGPLIIVSYIVAKDDPFVKFHIKQGLVLFVIEVAVWFIGRMFWPFWMILNIVNLSVLILAIIGIVNAAHGEEKELPVVGKYSSHFPI
;
A
#
# COMPACT_ATOMS: atom_id res chain seq x y z
N MET A 1 -15.78 -19.12 -30.38
CA MET A 1 -15.38 -19.92 -29.22
C MET A 1 -14.91 -18.92 -28.18
N GLU A 2 -15.77 -18.62 -27.20
CA GLU A 2 -15.36 -17.84 -26.04
C GLU A 2 -14.42 -18.72 -25.23
N THR A 3 -13.17 -18.29 -25.06
CA THR A 3 -12.22 -18.96 -24.18
C THR A 3 -12.83 -18.99 -22.77
N PRO A 4 -12.80 -20.12 -22.05
CA PRO A 4 -13.31 -20.15 -20.69
C PRO A 4 -12.49 -19.17 -19.86
N GLN A 5 -13.15 -18.16 -19.28
CA GLN A 5 -12.54 -17.37 -18.22
C GLN A 5 -12.15 -18.36 -17.11
N SER A 6 -10.85 -18.57 -16.97
CA SER A 6 -10.24 -19.47 -16.00
C SER A 6 -10.78 -19.16 -14.61
N SER A 7 -11.60 -20.07 -14.08
CA SER A 7 -12.18 -20.02 -12.73
C SER A 7 -11.18 -20.44 -11.65
N ALA A 8 -9.89 -20.16 -11.83
CA ALA A 8 -8.95 -20.23 -10.73
C ALA A 8 -9.16 -18.99 -9.85
N PRO A 9 -9.28 -19.11 -8.52
CA PRO A 9 -9.19 -17.94 -7.65
C PRO A 9 -7.83 -17.31 -7.96
N HIS A 10 -7.84 -16.16 -8.63
CA HIS A 10 -6.63 -15.37 -8.82
C HIS A 10 -6.28 -14.85 -7.43
N ASP A 11 -5.52 -15.63 -6.68
CA ASP A 11 -5.05 -15.27 -5.35
C ASP A 11 -3.98 -14.20 -5.51
N ASN A 12 -4.40 -12.99 -5.89
CA ASN A 12 -3.53 -11.85 -6.19
C ASN A 12 -2.90 -11.26 -4.92
N LYS A 13 -2.78 -12.06 -3.85
CA LYS A 13 -2.08 -11.72 -2.60
C LYS A 13 -0.70 -11.18 -2.84
N LEU A 14 0.05 -11.73 -3.80
CA LEU A 14 1.36 -11.20 -4.15
C LEU A 14 1.27 -9.72 -4.57
N MET A 15 0.29 -9.36 -5.41
CA MET A 15 0.07 -7.97 -5.81
C MET A 15 -0.42 -7.12 -4.64
N GLY A 16 -1.25 -7.66 -3.74
CA GLY A 16 -1.62 -6.99 -2.48
C GLY A 16 -0.42 -6.72 -1.56
N ILE A 17 0.53 -7.66 -1.46
CA ILE A 17 1.76 -7.51 -0.68
C ILE A 17 2.70 -6.47 -1.30
N LEU A 18 2.93 -6.54 -2.62
CA LEU A 18 3.77 -5.58 -3.35
C LEU A 18 3.24 -4.15 -3.23
N ALA A 19 1.93 -3.98 -3.01
CA ALA A 19 1.33 -2.67 -2.79
C ALA A 19 1.81 -1.98 -1.50
N TYR A 20 2.53 -2.65 -0.60
CA TYR A 20 3.08 -2.03 0.61
C TYR A 20 4.59 -1.82 0.58
N LEU A 21 5.26 -2.17 -0.53
CA LEU A 21 6.72 -2.09 -0.67
C LEU A 21 7.16 -0.84 -1.44
N GLY A 22 6.68 0.32 -0.97
CA GLY A 22 7.04 1.64 -1.51
C GLY A 22 6.85 1.73 -3.03
N PRO A 23 7.89 2.01 -3.84
CA PRO A 23 7.78 2.14 -5.30
C PRO A 23 7.24 0.89 -6.02
N LEU A 24 7.30 -0.29 -5.41
CA LEU A 24 6.77 -1.52 -6.01
C LEU A 24 5.24 -1.51 -6.17
N ILE A 25 4.54 -0.56 -5.55
CA ILE A 25 3.12 -0.26 -5.85
C ILE A 25 2.82 -0.17 -7.33
N ILE A 26 3.75 0.37 -8.11
CA ILE A 26 3.59 0.57 -9.54
C ILE A 26 3.35 -0.77 -10.24
N VAL A 27 4.00 -1.84 -9.76
CA VAL A 27 3.81 -3.19 -10.30
C VAL A 27 2.39 -3.66 -10.02
N SER A 28 1.92 -3.58 -8.77
CA SER A 28 0.55 -3.95 -8.40
C SER A 28 -0.48 -3.17 -9.22
N TYR A 29 -0.25 -1.87 -9.42
CA TYR A 29 -1.14 -1.00 -10.19
C TYR A 29 -1.20 -1.36 -11.67
N ILE A 30 -0.06 -1.60 -12.31
CA ILE A 30 -0.04 -1.94 -13.75
C ILE A 30 -0.63 -3.34 -13.99
N VAL A 31 -0.34 -4.29 -13.11
CA VAL A 31 -0.67 -5.71 -13.32
C VAL A 31 -2.11 -6.04 -12.91
N ALA A 32 -2.61 -5.48 -11.81
CA ALA A 32 -3.83 -5.98 -11.18
C ALA A 32 -4.71 -4.89 -10.53
N LYS A 33 -4.64 -3.62 -10.96
CA LYS A 33 -5.50 -2.55 -10.41
C LYS A 33 -7.02 -2.78 -10.55
N ASP A 34 -7.45 -3.62 -11.47
CA ASP A 34 -8.87 -3.91 -11.71
C ASP A 34 -9.41 -5.00 -10.78
N ASP A 35 -8.51 -5.71 -10.08
CA ASP A 35 -8.87 -6.63 -9.00
C ASP A 35 -9.25 -5.83 -7.75
N PRO A 36 -10.46 -6.02 -7.17
CA PRO A 36 -10.91 -5.24 -6.01
C PRO A 36 -10.01 -5.37 -4.78
N PHE A 37 -9.48 -6.57 -4.51
CA PHE A 37 -8.60 -6.85 -3.38
C PHE A 37 -7.25 -6.16 -3.56
N VAL A 38 -6.67 -6.24 -4.76
CA VAL A 38 -5.41 -5.54 -5.04
C VAL A 38 -5.64 -4.03 -5.01
N LYS A 39 -6.73 -3.53 -5.59
CA LYS A 39 -7.09 -2.11 -5.57
C LYS A 39 -7.20 -1.57 -4.14
N PHE A 40 -7.80 -2.34 -3.23
CA PHE A 40 -7.88 -1.99 -1.82
C PHE A 40 -6.49 -1.78 -1.20
N HIS A 41 -5.57 -2.71 -1.41
CA HIS A 41 -4.20 -2.61 -0.89
C HIS A 41 -3.36 -1.52 -1.59
N ILE A 42 -3.55 -1.29 -2.90
CA ILE A 42 -2.90 -0.18 -3.62
C ILE A 42 -3.27 1.16 -2.99
N LYS A 43 -4.55 1.41 -2.71
CA LYS A 43 -4.98 2.70 -2.15
C LYS A 43 -4.32 2.98 -0.81
N GLN A 44 -4.25 1.98 0.07
CA GLN A 44 -3.62 2.14 1.38
C GLN A 44 -2.10 2.28 1.30
N GLY A 45 -1.46 1.45 0.47
CA GLY A 45 -0.02 1.56 0.28
C GLY A 45 0.39 2.88 -0.38
N LEU A 46 -0.46 3.46 -1.25
CA LEU A 46 -0.17 4.74 -1.89
C LEU A 46 -0.16 5.88 -0.88
N VAL A 47 -1.07 5.86 0.10
CA VAL A 47 -1.03 6.78 1.25
C VAL A 47 0.29 6.64 2.00
N LEU A 48 0.70 5.42 2.34
CA LEU A 48 1.97 5.17 3.05
C LEU A 48 3.17 5.66 2.24
N PHE A 49 3.23 5.35 0.94
CA PHE A 49 4.31 5.78 0.06
C PHE A 49 4.39 7.31 -0.06
N VAL A 50 3.25 8.00 -0.14
CA VAL A 50 3.21 9.47 -0.12
C VAL A 50 3.78 10.02 1.20
N ILE A 51 3.47 9.41 2.35
CA ILE A 51 4.05 9.80 3.64
C ILE A 51 5.57 9.56 3.65
N GLU A 52 6.05 8.41 3.16
CA GLU A 52 7.49 8.10 3.07
C GLU A 52 8.24 9.16 2.25
N VAL A 53 7.71 9.48 1.06
CA VAL A 53 8.28 10.50 0.17
C VAL A 53 8.28 11.87 0.86
N ALA A 54 7.19 12.27 1.50
CA ALA A 54 7.10 13.53 2.22
C ALA A 54 8.12 13.62 3.38
N VAL A 55 8.24 12.56 4.18
CA VAL A 55 9.23 12.47 5.27
C VAL A 55 10.65 12.60 4.74
N TRP A 56 10.97 11.98 3.60
CA TRP A 56 12.28 12.08 2.98
C TRP A 56 12.63 13.51 2.55
N PHE A 57 11.69 14.23 1.91
CA PHE A 57 11.88 15.63 1.54
C PHE A 57 11.99 16.56 2.75
N ILE A 58 11.13 16.39 3.76
CA ILE A 58 11.15 17.20 4.99
C ILE A 58 12.47 16.97 5.75
N GLY A 59 12.92 15.73 5.88
CA GLY A 59 14.16 15.39 6.57
C GLY A 59 15.40 16.02 5.95
N ARG A 60 15.41 16.19 4.62
CA ARG A 60 16.50 16.89 3.91
C ARG A 60 16.55 18.39 4.20
N MET A 61 15.40 19.01 4.43
CA MET A 61 15.29 20.47 4.64
C MET A 61 15.37 20.86 6.12
N PHE A 62 14.93 19.99 7.02
CA PHE A 62 14.73 20.31 8.43
C PHE A 62 15.40 19.31 9.38
N TRP A 63 16.72 19.32 9.41
CA TRP A 63 17.55 18.46 10.27
C TRP A 63 17.13 18.40 11.76
N PRO A 64 16.73 19.51 12.42
CA PRO A 64 16.35 19.46 13.84
C PRO A 64 15.19 18.51 14.18
N PHE A 65 14.34 18.16 13.20
CA PHE A 65 13.18 17.29 13.41
C PHE A 65 13.48 15.79 13.25
N TRP A 66 14.75 15.40 13.10
CA TRP A 66 15.15 14.03 12.81
C TRP A 66 14.55 12.97 13.76
N MET A 67 14.44 13.26 15.07
CA MET A 67 13.84 12.31 16.04
C MET A 67 12.36 12.04 15.73
N ILE A 68 11.58 13.09 15.45
CA ILE A 68 10.15 12.98 15.14
C ILE A 68 9.97 12.23 13.81
N LEU A 69 10.79 12.54 12.81
CA LEU A 69 10.74 11.87 11.51
C LEU A 69 11.07 10.37 11.61
N ASN A 70 11.97 9.97 12.52
CA ASN A 70 12.24 8.55 12.77
C ASN A 70 11.02 7.83 13.38
N ILE A 71 10.27 8.48 14.27
CA ILE A 71 9.03 7.91 14.84
C ILE A 71 7.97 7.74 13.74
N VAL A 72 7.85 8.73 12.84
CA VAL A 72 6.93 8.63 11.69
C VAL A 72 7.34 7.47 10.78
N ASN A 73 8.62 7.35 10.42
CA ASN A 73 9.12 6.22 9.62
C ASN A 73 8.83 4.87 10.27
N LEU A 74 9.07 4.74 11.59
CA LEU A 74 8.77 3.52 12.32
C LEU A 74 7.27 3.20 12.29
N SER A 75 6.43 4.22 12.43
CA SER A 75 4.97 4.07 12.37
C SER A 75 4.50 3.62 10.99
N VAL A 76 5.05 4.20 9.92
CA VAL A 76 4.78 3.79 8.53
C VAL A 76 5.22 2.35 8.29
N LEU A 77 6.42 1.96 8.76
CA LEU A 77 6.91 0.58 8.64
C LEU A 77 5.98 -0.42 9.34
N ILE A 78 5.52 -0.09 10.56
CA ILE A 78 4.57 -0.93 11.29
C ILE A 78 3.26 -1.08 10.52
N LEU A 79 2.71 0.01 9.99
CA LEU A 79 1.48 -0.01 9.20
C LEU A 79 1.65 -0.81 7.90
N ALA A 80 2.79 -0.68 7.21
CA ALA A 80 3.11 -1.46 6.03
C ALA A 80 3.18 -2.95 6.34
N ILE A 81 3.81 -3.36 7.46
CA ILE A 81 3.85 -4.77 7.90
C ILE A 81 2.43 -5.28 8.18
N ILE A 82 1.59 -4.53 8.88
CA ILE A 82 0.20 -4.92 9.13
C ILE A 82 -0.55 -5.09 7.80
N GLY A 83 -0.34 -4.18 6.84
CA GLY A 83 -0.92 -4.25 5.50
C GLY A 83 -0.49 -5.51 4.75
N ILE A 84 0.80 -5.85 4.81
CA ILE A 84 1.37 -7.07 4.23
C ILE A 84 0.76 -8.32 4.87
N VAL A 85 0.61 -8.36 6.19
CA VAL A 85 0.00 -9.51 6.89
C VAL A 85 -1.46 -9.67 6.48
N ASN A 86 -2.23 -8.57 6.44
CA ASN A 86 -3.61 -8.62 5.99
C ASN A 86 -3.70 -9.12 4.53
N ALA A 87 -2.86 -8.60 3.64
CA ALA A 87 -2.78 -9.05 2.25
C ALA A 87 -2.41 -10.53 2.15
N ALA A 88 -1.44 -11.01 2.92
CA ALA A 88 -1.04 -12.41 2.94
C ALA A 88 -2.19 -13.35 3.43
N HIS A 89 -3.06 -12.85 4.30
CA HIS A 89 -4.26 -13.56 4.73
C HIS A 89 -5.46 -13.38 3.79
N GLY A 90 -5.36 -12.55 2.75
CA GLY A 90 -6.48 -12.25 1.85
C GLY A 90 -7.55 -11.36 2.48
N GLU A 91 -7.18 -10.53 3.47
CA GLU A 91 -8.10 -9.69 4.24
C GLU A 91 -8.04 -8.21 3.81
N GLU A 92 -9.21 -7.64 3.50
CA GLU A 92 -9.37 -6.21 3.21
C GLU A 92 -9.61 -5.39 4.48
N LYS A 93 -8.61 -5.36 5.37
CA LYS A 93 -8.67 -4.57 6.62
C LYS A 93 -8.02 -3.20 6.47
N GLU A 94 -8.75 -2.16 6.87
CA GLU A 94 -8.23 -0.79 6.87
C GLU A 94 -7.14 -0.63 7.93
N LEU A 95 -6.03 -0.04 7.52
CA LEU A 95 -4.97 0.37 8.43
C LEU A 95 -5.40 1.58 9.24
N PRO A 96 -5.02 1.64 10.55
CA PRO A 96 -5.27 2.81 11.38
C PRO A 96 -4.77 4.09 10.71
N VAL A 97 -5.56 5.17 10.80
CA VAL A 97 -5.29 6.49 10.23
C VAL A 97 -5.31 6.53 8.69
N VAL A 98 -4.78 5.52 8.01
CA VAL A 98 -4.64 5.43 6.55
C VAL A 98 -5.96 5.13 5.84
N GLY A 99 -6.79 4.22 6.39
CA GLY A 99 -8.07 3.80 5.80
C GLY A 99 -8.98 4.98 5.40
N LYS A 100 -8.98 6.03 6.23
CA LYS A 100 -9.78 7.25 6.02
C LYS A 100 -9.34 8.07 4.80
N TYR A 101 -8.08 7.99 4.39
CA TYR A 101 -7.53 8.75 3.27
C TYR A 101 -7.56 7.97 1.95
N SER A 102 -7.69 6.65 1.99
CA SER A 102 -7.79 5.77 0.81
C SER A 102 -8.89 6.19 -0.18
N SER A 103 -9.96 6.80 0.32
CA SER A 103 -11.09 7.29 -0.47
C SER A 103 -10.75 8.45 -1.42
N HIS A 104 -9.64 9.15 -1.21
CA HIS A 104 -9.23 10.30 -2.03
C HIS A 104 -8.48 9.90 -3.30
N PHE A 105 -8.16 8.61 -3.49
CA PHE A 105 -7.48 8.12 -4.68
C PHE A 105 -8.51 7.53 -5.66
N PRO A 106 -8.84 8.23 -6.76
CA PRO A 106 -9.78 7.77 -7.77
C PRO A 106 -9.07 6.80 -8.72
N ILE A 107 -8.80 5.60 -8.22
CA ILE A 107 -8.22 4.50 -8.98
C ILE A 107 -9.13 3.28 -8.95
#